data_AF-A0A958D9A7-F1
#
_entry.id   AF-A0A958D9A7-F1
#
_cell.length_a   1.000
_cell.length_b   1.000
_cell.length_c   1.000
_cell.angle_alpha   90.00
_cell.angle_beta   90.00
_cell.angle_gamma   90.00
#
_symmetry.space_group_name_H-M   'P 1'
#
loop_
_entity.id
_entity.type
_entity.pdbx_description
1 polymer ?
#
loop_
_entity_poly.entity_id
_entity_poly.type
_entity_poly.pdbx_seq_one_letter_code
_entity_poly.pdbx_strand_id
1 'polypeptide(L)'
;NIYHETISAACSNQLLGDLALQMRNRVSYLSIDAQGNWERLVVCTVEHQHVVNAIENHDSEEAARQMRQHIEAYRESIIRRLSHR
;
A
#
# COMPACT_ATOMS: atom_id res chain seq x y z
N ASN A 1 5.41 6.06 -7.11
CA ASN A 1 5.87 5.08 -6.10
C ASN A 1 5.90 3.75 -6.84
N ILE A 2 7.09 3.37 -7.31
CA ILE A 2 7.30 2.32 -8.32
C ILE A 2 6.63 0.99 -7.92
N TYR A 3 6.63 0.65 -6.63
CA TYR A 3 6.03 -0.58 -6.12
C TYR A 3 4.56 -0.78 -6.52
N HIS A 4 3.69 0.20 -6.22
CA HIS A 4 2.27 0.05 -6.53
C HIS A 4 1.99 0.13 -8.04
N GLU A 5 2.80 0.89 -8.78
CA GLU A 5 2.72 0.97 -10.23
C GLU A 5 3.03 -0.39 -10.86
N THR A 6 4.08 -1.08 -10.39
CA THR A 6 4.46 -2.42 -10.85
C THR A 6 3.37 -3.44 -10.57
N ILE A 7 2.81 -3.47 -9.36
CA ILE A 7 1.73 -4.42 -9.01
C ILE A 7 0.46 -4.14 -9.84
N SER A 8 0.06 -2.87 -9.97
CA SER A 8 -1.11 -2.51 -10.78
C SER A 8 -0.95 -2.88 -12.25
N ALA A 9 0.24 -2.66 -12.83
CA ALA A 9 0.54 -3.01 -14.22
C ALA A 9 0.56 -4.52 -14.48
N ALA A 10 0.80 -5.33 -13.46
CA ALA A 10 0.74 -6.79 -13.56
C ALA A 10 -0.69 -7.35 -13.50
N CYS A 11 -1.70 -6.51 -13.24
CA CYS A 11 -3.09 -6.96 -13.16
C CYS A 11 -3.63 -7.33 -14.56
N SER A 12 -4.08 -8.57 -14.73
CA SER A 12 -4.69 -9.02 -16.00
C SER A 12 -5.91 -8.21 -16.42
N ASN A 13 -6.57 -7.54 -15.47
CA ASN A 13 -7.62 -6.58 -15.74
C ASN A 13 -7.05 -5.16 -15.62
N GLN A 14 -6.64 -4.59 -16.75
CA GLN A 14 -5.99 -3.28 -16.79
C GLN A 14 -6.84 -2.17 -16.17
N LEU A 15 -8.15 -2.16 -16.44
CA LEU A 15 -9.05 -1.16 -15.88
C LEU A 15 -9.06 -1.21 -14.34
N LEU A 16 -9.06 -2.42 -13.76
CA LEU A 16 -8.99 -2.59 -12.31
C LEU A 16 -7.65 -2.12 -11.74
N GLY A 17 -6.53 -2.47 -12.39
CA GLY A 17 -5.19 -2.04 -12.01
C GLY A 17 -5.04 -0.51 -12.01
N ASP A 18 -5.55 0.14 -13.06
CA ASP A 18 -5.53 1.59 -13.22
C ASP A 18 -6.40 2.30 -12.17
N LEU A 19 -7.61 1.80 -11.92
CA LEU A 19 -8.50 2.35 -10.90
C LEU A 19 -7.88 2.24 -9.50
N ALA A 20 -7.28 1.10 -9.17
CA ALA A 20 -6.59 0.92 -7.90
C ALA A 20 -5.42 1.91 -7.73
N LEU A 21 -4.61 2.10 -8.78
CA LEU A 21 -3.50 3.04 -8.76
C LEU A 21 -3.99 4.49 -8.62
N GLN A 22 -5.07 4.87 -9.31
CA GLN A 22 -5.67 6.20 -9.18
C GLN A 22 -6.18 6.45 -7.76
N MET A 23 -6.87 5.48 -7.15
CA MET A 23 -7.33 5.59 -5.76
C MET A 23 -6.15 5.77 -4.80
N ARG A 24 -5.11 4.93 -4.93
CA ARG A 24 -3.87 5.05 -4.15
C ARG A 24 -3.24 6.43 -4.29
N ASN A 25 -3.16 6.96 -5.51
CA ASN A 25 -2.53 8.25 -5.75
C ASN A 25 -3.30 9.40 -5.09
N ARG A 26 -4.64 9.39 -5.14
CA ARG A 26 -5.47 10.38 -4.43
C ARG A 26 -5.22 10.38 -2.91
N VAL A 27 -5.14 9.20 -2.31
CA VAL A 27 -4.92 9.06 -0.86
C VAL A 27 -3.45 9.32 -0.48
N SER A 28 -2.49 9.12 -1.40
CA SER A 28 -1.07 9.36 -1.12
C SER A 28 -0.74 10.81 -0.78
N TYR A 29 -1.55 11.78 -1.22
CA TYR A 29 -1.36 13.18 -0.86
C TYR A 29 -1.55 13.43 0.65
N LEU A 30 -2.35 12.61 1.33
CA LEU A 30 -2.57 12.71 2.77
C LEU A 30 -1.36 12.25 3.60
N SER A 31 -0.40 11.55 2.98
CA SER A 31 0.80 11.04 3.63
C SER A 31 2.10 11.78 3.28
N ILE A 32 2.05 12.88 2.51
CA ILE A 32 3.22 13.58 1.93
C ILE A 32 4.24 14.12 2.94
N ASP A 33 3.99 14.07 4.24
CA ASP A 33 4.97 14.51 5.24
C ASP A 33 5.96 13.39 5.60
N ALA A 34 6.54 12.76 4.58
CA ALA A 34 7.52 11.69 4.69
C ALA A 34 8.80 12.11 5.44
N GLN A 35 9.05 13.42 5.61
CA GLN A 35 10.10 13.95 6.46
C GLN A 35 9.80 13.76 7.96
N GLY A 36 8.54 13.65 8.37
CA GLY A 36 8.14 13.47 9.76
C GLY A 36 7.92 12.02 10.21
N ASN A 37 7.90 11.04 9.30
CA ASN A 37 7.48 9.68 9.64
C ASN A 37 8.36 8.58 9.03
N TRP A 38 9.67 8.66 9.30
CA TRP A 38 10.65 7.63 8.94
C TRP A 38 10.23 6.23 9.43
N GLU A 39 9.63 6.15 10.60
CA GLU A 39 9.07 4.91 11.15
C GLU A 39 8.03 4.28 10.21
N ARG A 40 7.08 5.07 9.68
CA ARG A 40 6.09 4.56 8.74
C ARG A 40 6.71 4.10 7.43
N LEU A 41 7.76 4.77 6.93
CA LEU A 41 8.48 4.34 5.72
C LEU A 41 9.09 2.95 5.92
N VAL A 42 9.79 2.72 7.03
CA VAL A 42 10.37 1.40 7.36
C VAL A 42 9.29 0.33 7.47
N VAL A 43 8.22 0.61 8.22
CA VAL A 43 7.09 -0.30 8.37
C VAL A 43 6.44 -0.62 7.01
N CYS A 44 6.29 0.39 6.15
CA CYS A 44 5.73 0.23 4.80
C CYS A 44 6.57 -0.69 3.93
N THR A 45 7.90 -0.57 4.00
CA THR A 45 8.81 -1.46 3.28
C THR A 45 8.64 -2.92 3.72
N VAL A 46 8.48 -3.17 5.02
CA VAL A 46 8.25 -4.53 5.55
C VAL A 46 6.89 -5.07 5.10
N GLU A 47 5.83 -4.26 5.17
CA GLU A 47 4.49 -4.61 4.68
C GLU A 47 4.51 -5.00 3.19
N HIS A 48 5.22 -4.23 2.36
CA HIS A 48 5.39 -4.55 0.94
C HIS A 48 6.15 -5.86 0.71
N GLN A 49 7.21 -6.11 1.48
CA GLN A 49 7.97 -7.36 1.37
C GLN A 49 7.08 -8.59 1.66
N HIS A 50 6.19 -8.52 2.63
CA HIS A 50 5.27 -9.62 2.92
C HIS A 50 4.33 -9.93 1.75
N VAL A 51 3.81 -8.90 1.07
CA VAL A 51 2.98 -9.08 -0.12
C VAL A 51 3.79 -9.71 -1.25
N VAL A 52 5.01 -9.22 -1.50
CA VAL A 52 5.89 -9.78 -2.56
C VAL A 52 6.24 -11.23 -2.27
N ASN A 53 6.60 -11.58 -1.04
CA ASN A 53 6.91 -12.96 -0.66
C ASN A 53 5.71 -13.89 -0.89
N ALA A 54 4.50 -13.44 -0.60
CA ALA A 54 3.29 -14.24 -0.86
C ALA A 54 3.06 -14.44 -2.36
N ILE A 55 3.27 -13.40 -3.17
CA ILE A 55 3.20 -13.48 -4.64
C ILE A 55 4.26 -14.45 -5.19
N GLU A 56 5.51 -14.36 -4.72
CA GLU A 56 6.61 -15.25 -5.11
C GLU A 56 6.33 -16.72 -4.76
N ASN A 57 5.65 -16.97 -3.64
CA ASN A 57 5.20 -18.30 -3.23
C ASN A 57 3.90 -18.76 -3.92
N HIS A 58 3.36 -17.97 -4.86
CA HIS A 58 2.09 -18.22 -5.55
C HIS A 58 0.88 -18.35 -4.60
N ASP A 59 0.95 -17.73 -3.41
CA ASP A 59 -0.13 -17.73 -2.43
C ASP A 59 -0.96 -16.45 -2.57
N SER A 60 -2.00 -16.53 -3.39
CA SER A 60 -2.87 -15.40 -3.70
C SER A 60 -3.74 -14.96 -2.51
N GLU A 61 -4.13 -15.90 -1.63
CA GLU A 61 -4.93 -15.60 -0.44
C GLU A 61 -4.10 -14.82 0.57
N GLU A 62 -2.87 -15.26 0.82
CA GLU A 62 -1.94 -14.57 1.70
C GLU A 62 -1.55 -13.20 1.15
N ALA A 63 -1.28 -13.09 -0.16
CA ALA A 63 -0.98 -11.80 -0.78
C ALA A 63 -2.14 -10.80 -0.61
N ALA A 64 -3.38 -11.26 -0.81
CA ALA A 64 -4.57 -10.44 -0.60
C ALA A 64 -4.76 -10.06 0.87
N ARG A 65 -4.48 -10.98 1.80
CA ARG A 65 -4.55 -10.73 3.25
C ARG A 65 -3.53 -9.67 3.67
N GLN A 66 -2.29 -9.80 3.24
CA GLN A 66 -1.21 -8.85 3.53
C GLN A 66 -1.49 -7.46 2.94
N MET A 67 -1.98 -7.39 1.70
CA MET A 67 -2.38 -6.12 1.09
C MET A 67 -3.51 -5.43 1.85
N ARG A 68 -4.51 -6.20 2.32
CA ARG A 68 -5.59 -5.67 3.16
C ARG A 68 -5.05 -5.10 4.47
N GLN A 69 -4.13 -5.80 5.13
CA GLN A 69 -3.50 -5.32 6.36
C GLN A 69 -2.70 -4.03 6.13
N HIS A 70 -1.93 -3.96 5.04
CA HIS A 70 -1.22 -2.75 4.64
C HIS A 70 -2.17 -1.55 4.45
N ILE A 71 -3.30 -1.75 3.77
CA ILE A 71 -4.32 -0.70 3.56
C ILE A 71 -4.93 -0.24 4.89
N GLU A 72 -5.26 -1.16 5.81
CA GLU A 72 -5.79 -0.80 7.12
C GLU A 72 -4.77 -0.04 7.97
N ALA A 73 -3.52 -0.51 8.03
CA ALA A 73 -2.45 0.19 8.75
C ALA A 73 -2.22 1.61 8.19
N TYR A 74 -2.29 1.76 6.87
CA TYR A 74 -2.23 3.07 6.22
C TYR A 74 -3.44 3.95 6.56
N ARG A 75 -4.66 3.40 6.57
CA ARG A 75 -5.88 4.10 6.99
C ARG A 75 -5.78 4.58 8.43
N GLU A 76 -5.34 3.74 9.35
CA GLU A 76 -5.13 4.09 10.75
C GLU A 76 -4.09 5.20 10.92
N SER A 77 -2.99 5.14 10.16
CA SER A 77 -1.96 6.19 10.17
C SER A 77 -2.52 7.54 9.70
N ILE A 78 -3.34 7.56 8.65
CA ILE A 78 -4.02 8.76 8.17
C ILE A 78 -5.00 9.29 9.23
N ILE A 79 -5.84 8.43 9.80
CA ILE A 79 -6.81 8.84 10.83
C ILE A 79 -6.08 9.42 12.03
N ARG A 80 -5.05 8.74 12.55
CA ARG A 80 -4.27 9.22 13.70
C ARG A 80 -3.71 10.63 13.46
N ARG A 81 -3.21 10.88 12.24
CA ARG A 81 -2.72 12.21 11.84
C ARG A 81 -3.84 13.25 11.74
N LEU A 82 -5.00 12.90 11.16
CA LEU A 82 -6.12 13.84 11.00
C LEU A 82 -6.88 14.08 12.31
N SER A 83 -6.77 13.15 13.26
CA SER A 83 -7.44 13.22 14.57
C SER A 83 -6.63 13.92 15.65
N HIS A 84 -5.42 14.43 15.36
CA HIS A 84 -4.63 15.22 16.32
C HIS A 84 -5.50 16.28 17.00
N ARG A 85 -5.79 16.32 18.31
CA ARG A 85 -5.43 15.54 19.52
C ARG A 85 -4.16 14.69 19.48
#